data_AF-A0A3D1BJM0-F1
#
_entry.id   AF-A0A3D1BJM0-F1
#
_cell.length_a   1.000
_cell.length_b   1.000
_cell.length_c   1.000
_cell.angle_alpha   90.00
_cell.angle_beta   90.00
_cell.angle_gamma   90.00
#
_symmetry.space_group_name_H-M   'P 1'
#
loop_
_entity.id
_entity.type
_entity.pdbx_description
1 polymer ?
#
loop_
_entity_poly.entity_id
_entity_poly.type
_entity_poly.pdbx_seq_one_letter_code
_entity_poly.pdbx_strand_id
1 'polypeptide(L)'
;MIYVYREFSIHGEIADAQAMGGKCVFEDAGLETYLKYHKSAFMLGSMDAIYDIAENVGANRTNVQTCIESEKYREAIDIDYSAGFDAGVEGTPGFVVG
;
A
#
# COMPACT_ATOMS: atom_id res chain seq x y z
N MET A 1 10.35 20.40 -0.47
CA MET A 1 9.05 19.86 -0.86
C MET A 1 8.90 18.51 -0.18
N ILE A 2 7.84 18.31 0.60
CA ILE A 2 7.55 17.02 1.25
C ILE A 2 6.42 16.37 0.45
N TYR A 3 6.56 15.09 0.13
CA TYR A 3 5.52 14.30 -0.52
C TYR A 3 5.00 13.27 0.48
N VAL A 4 3.68 13.16 0.58
CA VAL A 4 3.00 12.15 1.40
C VAL A 4 2.09 11.36 0.47
N TYR A 5 2.23 10.04 0.49
CA TYR A 5 1.34 9.11 -0.21
C TYR A 5 0.36 8.54 0.80
N ARG A 6 -0.93 8.56 0.47
CA ARG A 6 -2.01 7.97 1.26
C ARG A 6 -2.74 6.94 0.40
N GLU A 7 -3.13 5.84 1.03
CA GLU A 7 -3.82 4.76 0.34
C GLU A 7 -5.30 5.13 0.13
N PHE A 8 -5.81 4.89 -1.08
CA PHE A 8 -7.21 5.15 -1.43
C PHE A 8 -7.72 3.95 -2.24
N SER A 9 -8.01 2.86 -1.53
CA SER A 9 -8.43 1.61 -2.15
C SER A 9 -9.91 1.66 -2.54
N ILE A 10 -10.19 1.55 -3.84
CA ILE A 10 -11.55 1.58 -4.41
C ILE A 10 -11.80 0.46 -5.43
N HIS A 11 -10.90 -0.52 -5.52
CA HIS A 11 -10.93 -1.59 -6.53
C HIS A 11 -11.03 -3.00 -5.95
N GLY A 12 -11.50 -3.13 -4.71
CA GLY A 12 -11.76 -4.41 -4.06
C GLY A 12 -10.54 -5.04 -3.41
N GLU A 13 -10.64 -6.35 -3.12
CA GLU A 13 -9.74 -7.07 -2.21
C GLU A 13 -8.26 -7.01 -2.60
N ILE A 14 -7.94 -7.14 -3.90
CA ILE A 14 -6.54 -7.06 -4.34
C ILE A 14 -5.95 -5.65 -4.14
N ALA A 15 -6.75 -4.60 -4.34
CA ALA A 15 -6.31 -3.24 -4.07
C ALA A 15 -6.10 -2.98 -2.58
N ASP A 16 -6.97 -3.52 -1.72
CA ASP A 16 -6.79 -3.48 -0.27
C ASP A 16 -5.51 -4.21 0.14
N ALA A 17 -5.26 -5.39 -0.43
CA ALA A 17 -4.04 -6.15 -0.19
C ALA A 17 -2.78 -5.43 -0.66
N GLN A 18 -2.82 -4.74 -1.81
CA GLN A 18 -1.71 -3.92 -2.30
C GLN A 18 -1.43 -2.73 -1.37
N ALA A 19 -2.48 -2.05 -0.90
CA ALA A 19 -2.37 -0.95 0.06
C ALA A 19 -1.78 -1.41 1.40
N MET A 20 -2.24 -2.57 1.91
CA MET A 20 -1.64 -3.21 3.09
C MET A 20 -0.18 -3.58 2.84
N GLY A 21 0.12 -4.15 1.67
CA GLY A 21 1.48 -4.54 1.27
C GLY A 21 2.47 -3.39 1.30
N GLY A 22 2.06 -2.19 0.87
CA GLY A 22 2.89 -0.98 1.00
C GLY A 22 3.29 -0.70 2.45
N LYS A 23 2.32 -0.71 3.38
CA LYS A 23 2.57 -0.47 4.81
C LYS A 23 3.38 -1.61 5.44
N CYS A 24 3.10 -2.86 5.09
CA CYS A 24 3.84 -4.03 5.56
C CYS A 24 5.30 -4.05 5.10
N VAL A 25 5.58 -3.71 3.83
CA VAL A 25 6.95 -3.60 3.31
C VAL A 25 7.71 -2.46 4.01
N PHE A 26 7.04 -1.34 4.28
CA PHE A 26 7.64 -0.25 5.03
C PHE A 26 8.00 -0.66 6.46
N GLU A 27 7.13 -1.40 7.15
CA GLU A 27 7.41 -1.94 8.48
C GLU A 27 8.60 -2.91 8.48
N ASP A 28 8.62 -3.85 7.54
CA ASP A 28 9.62 -4.92 7.49
C ASP A 28 11.01 -4.42 7.06
N ALA A 29 11.05 -3.56 6.04
CA ALA A 29 12.29 -3.25 5.32
C ALA A 29 12.55 -1.74 5.12
N GLY A 30 11.69 -0.87 5.66
CA GLY A 30 11.90 0.58 5.69
C GLY A 30 11.64 1.30 4.36
N LEU A 31 11.96 2.60 4.37
CA LEU A 31 11.59 3.56 3.33
C LEU A 31 12.15 3.20 1.94
N GLU A 32 13.43 2.82 1.84
CA GLU A 32 14.05 2.55 0.53
C GLU A 32 13.38 1.36 -0.18
N THR A 33 13.08 0.31 0.57
CA THR A 33 12.39 -0.89 0.06
C THR A 33 10.94 -0.58 -0.28
N TYR A 34 10.23 0.17 0.58
CA TYR A 34 8.89 0.66 0.29
C TYR A 34 8.83 1.47 -1.03
N LEU A 35 9.78 2.37 -1.26
CA LEU A 35 9.79 3.18 -2.49
C LEU A 35 10.03 2.34 -3.74
N LYS A 36 10.82 1.26 -3.65
CA LYS A 36 10.95 0.29 -4.75
C LYS A 36 9.66 -0.50 -4.95
N TYR A 37 9.05 -0.97 -3.87
CA TYR A 37 7.77 -1.68 -3.90
C TYR A 37 6.67 -0.81 -4.53
N HIS A 38 6.48 0.42 -4.05
CA HIS A 38 5.47 1.36 -4.54
C HIS A 38 5.58 1.61 -6.05
N LYS A 39 6.80 1.66 -6.60
CA LYS A 39 7.02 1.81 -8.05
C LYS A 39 6.71 0.55 -8.86
N SER A 40 6.91 -0.62 -8.26
CA SER A 40 6.77 -1.92 -8.94
C SER A 40 5.39 -2.54 -8.77
N ALA A 41 4.64 -2.14 -7.75
CA ALA A 41 3.38 -2.76 -7.36
C ALA A 41 2.17 -2.21 -8.12
N PHE A 42 2.35 -1.37 -9.15
CA PHE A 42 1.24 -0.92 -9.99
C PHE A 42 0.67 -2.09 -10.82
N MET A 43 -0.67 -2.23 -10.82
CA MET A 43 -1.41 -3.21 -11.61
C MET A 43 -1.18 -4.71 -11.25
N LEU A 44 -0.72 -5.03 -10.04
CA LEU A 44 -0.68 -6.42 -9.59
C LEU A 44 -2.10 -6.99 -9.50
N GLY A 45 -2.28 -8.21 -9.98
CA GLY A 45 -3.60 -8.86 -10.08
C GLY A 45 -3.83 -10.01 -9.11
N SER A 46 -2.89 -10.31 -8.22
CA SER A 46 -2.98 -11.45 -7.29
C SER A 46 -2.17 -11.23 -6.01
N MET A 47 -2.52 -11.99 -4.96
CA MET A 47 -1.80 -12.01 -3.69
C MET A 47 -0.35 -12.48 -3.85
N ASP A 48 -0.12 -13.54 -4.62
CA ASP A 48 1.25 -14.02 -4.86
C ASP A 48 2.11 -12.97 -5.55
N ALA A 49 1.56 -12.21 -6.51
CA ALA A 49 2.31 -11.15 -7.18
C ALA A 49 2.71 -10.03 -6.20
N ILE A 50 1.88 -9.74 -5.19
CA ILE A 50 2.20 -8.80 -4.11
C ILE A 50 3.39 -9.30 -3.29
N TYR A 51 3.35 -10.57 -2.88
CA TYR A 51 4.41 -11.18 -2.07
C TYR A 51 5.72 -11.30 -2.84
N ASP A 52 5.67 -11.68 -4.12
CA ASP A 52 6.84 -11.83 -4.98
C ASP A 52 7.51 -10.47 -5.24
N ILE A 53 6.74 -9.40 -5.46
CA ILE A 53 7.31 -8.06 -5.61
C ILE A 53 7.92 -7.57 -4.30
N ALA A 54 7.28 -7.83 -3.15
CA ALA A 54 7.85 -7.48 -1.85
C ALA A 54 9.21 -8.16 -1.61
N GLU A 55 9.32 -9.46 -1.90
CA GLU A 55 10.58 -10.21 -1.81
C GLU A 55 11.63 -9.65 -2.77
N ASN A 56 11.27 -9.44 -4.04
CA ASN A 56 12.18 -8.95 -5.07
C ASN A 56 12.79 -7.57 -4.75
N VAL A 57 12.08 -6.72 -4.00
CA VAL A 57 12.61 -5.41 -3.61
C VAL A 57 13.43 -5.43 -2.32
N GLY A 58 13.43 -6.56 -1.60
CA GLY A 58 14.27 -6.80 -0.42
C GLY A 58 13.52 -6.94 0.92
N ALA A 59 12.18 -7.08 0.91
CA ALA A 59 11.42 -7.41 2.12
C ALA A 59 11.36 -8.93 2.36
N ASN A 60 11.05 -9.33 3.59
CA ASN A 60 10.81 -10.73 3.92
C ASN A 60 9.40 -11.15 3.51
N ARG A 61 9.31 -12.08 2.55
CA ARG A 61 8.04 -12.60 2.01
C ARG A 61 7.07 -13.07 3.10
N THR A 62 7.55 -13.86 4.07
CA THR A 62 6.72 -14.43 5.14
C THR A 62 6.21 -13.38 6.12
N ASN A 63 7.04 -12.39 6.47
CA ASN A 63 6.63 -11.28 7.33
C ASN A 63 5.55 -10.44 6.63
N VAL A 64 5.74 -10.12 5.36
CA VAL A 64 4.77 -9.36 4.56
C VAL A 64 3.46 -10.13 4.41
N GLN A 65 3.52 -11.43 4.10
CA GLN A 65 2.34 -12.29 4.04
C GLN A 65 1.57 -12.29 5.37
N THR A 66 2.25 -12.52 6.49
CA THR A 66 1.63 -12.53 7.83
C THR A 66 1.00 -11.17 8.17
N CYS A 67 1.68 -10.09 7.80
CA CYS A 67 1.19 -8.73 8.01
C CYS A 67 -0.09 -8.44 7.21
N ILE A 68 -0.15 -8.87 5.94
CA ILE A 68 -1.34 -8.72 5.09
C ILE A 68 -2.48 -9.62 5.57
N GLU A 69 -2.21 -10.90 5.82
CA GLU A 69 -3.23 -11.90 6.24
C GLU A 69 -3.85 -11.59 7.61
N SER A 70 -3.10 -10.93 8.50
CA SER A 70 -3.62 -10.46 9.78
C SER A 70 -4.41 -9.15 9.69
N GLU A 71 -4.52 -8.57 8.49
CA GLU A 71 -5.16 -7.27 8.24
C GLU A 71 -4.63 -6.15 9.14
N LYS A 72 -3.35 -6.23 9.54
CA LYS A 72 -2.73 -5.37 10.56
C LYS A 72 -2.94 -3.87 10.32
N TYR A 73 -3.03 -3.47 9.05
CA TYR A 73 -3.15 -2.08 8.62
C TYR A 73 -4.53 -1.69 8.08
N ARG A 74 -5.56 -2.53 8.27
CA ARG A 74 -6.93 -2.23 7.82
C ARG A 74 -7.42 -0.87 8.31
N GLU A 75 -7.33 -0.62 9.61
CA GLU A 75 -7.76 0.66 10.20
C GLU A 75 -7.01 1.87 9.59
N ALA A 76 -5.71 1.72 9.32
CA ALA A 76 -4.92 2.79 8.71
C ALA A 76 -5.35 3.09 7.26
N ILE A 77 -5.77 2.06 6.51
CA ILE A 77 -6.30 2.22 5.15
C ILE A 77 -7.66 2.91 5.18
N ASP A 78 -8.54 2.53 6.11
CA ASP A 78 -9.86 3.14 6.27
C ASP A 78 -9.75 4.62 6.65
N ILE A 79 -8.78 4.97 7.50
CA ILE A 79 -8.44 6.36 7.85
C ILE A 79 -7.94 7.15 6.63
N ASP A 80 -7.02 6.57 5.85
CA ASP A 80 -6.49 7.24 4.65
C ASP A 80 -7.58 7.45 3.58
N TYR A 81 -8.47 6.46 3.38
CA TYR A 81 -9.64 6.58 2.52
C TYR A 81 -10.56 7.72 2.97
N SER A 82 -10.95 7.72 4.24
CA SER A 82 -11.85 8.73 4.80
C SER A 82 -11.27 10.15 4.65
N ALA A 83 -9.98 10.31 4.93
CA ALA A 83 -9.29 11.59 4.76
C ALA A 83 -9.25 12.06 3.29
N GLY A 84 -9.06 11.14 2.34
CA GLY A 84 -9.14 11.45 0.92
C GLY A 84 -10.55 11.86 0.50
N PHE A 85 -11.56 11.12 0.95
CA PHE A 85 -12.97 11.40 0.67
C PHE A 85 -13.39 12.78 1.21
N ASP A 86 -13.05 13.08 2.47
CA ASP A 86 -13.34 14.38 3.10
C ASP A 86 -12.63 15.54 2.41
N ALA A 87 -11.47 15.28 1.79
CA ALA A 87 -10.74 16.25 0.96
C ALA A 87 -11.32 16.40 -0.46
N GLY A 88 -12.38 15.67 -0.82
CA GLY A 88 -13.02 15.71 -2.13
C GLY A 88 -12.33 14.87 -3.20
N VAL A 89 -11.52 13.87 -2.82
CA VAL A 89 -10.92 12.92 -3.77
C VAL A 89 -11.99 11.93 -4.23
N GLU A 90 -12.28 11.92 -5.53
CA GLU A 90 -13.27 11.02 -6.15
C GLU A 90 -12.63 9.87 -6.96
N GLY A 91 -11.31 9.87 -7.13
CA GLY A 91 -10.59 8.86 -7.90
C GLY A 91 -9.08 8.94 -7.73
N THR A 92 -8.36 7.96 -8.27
CA THR A 92 -6.90 7.85 -8.16
C THR A 92 -6.22 8.02 -9.53
N PRO A 93 -5.06 8.70 -9.60
CA PRO A 93 -4.43 9.47 -8.52
C PRO A 93 -5.18 10.78 -8.23
N GLY A 94 -5.33 11.13 -6.95
CA GLY A 94 -5.83 12.42 -6.47
C GLY A 94 -4.72 13.22 -5.79
N PHE A 95 -4.71 14.54 -5.95
CA PHE A 95 -3.67 15.42 -5.40
C PHE A 95 -4.27 16.54 -4.55
N VAL A 96 -3.70 16.75 -3.36
CA VAL A 96 -3.97 17.92 -2.51
C VAL A 96 -2.67 18.72 -2.42
N VAL A 97 -2.73 20.00 -2.83
CA VAL A 97 -1.58 20.91 -2.84
C VAL A 97 -1.94 22.16 -2.04
N GLY A 98 -1.11 22.51 -1.07
CA GLY A 98 -1.29 23.66 -0.18
C GLY A 98 -0.04 24.02 0.58
#